data_AF-A0A6G1T007-F1
#
_entry.id   AF-A0A6G1T007-F1
#
_cell.length_a   1.000
_cell.length_b   1.000
_cell.length_c   1.000
_cell.angle_alpha   90.00
_cell.angle_beta   90.00
_cell.angle_gamma   90.00
#
_symmetry.space_group_name_H-M   'P 1'
#
loop_
_entity.id
_entity.type
_entity.pdbx_description
1 polymer ?
#
loop_
_entity_poly.entity_id
_entity_poly.type
_entity_poly.pdbx_seq_one_letter_code
_entity_poly.pdbx_strand_id
1 'polypeptide(L)'
;MTTGTVCAICQRTEHNAALLSPCYGCGSMFHLNPYSNREGIDCGDAILGETLGVHFYCQRCLDEIDREEREAAGDSPHARAAAMVESLHAGGLPLPPPAPAEPTPPRDGAPPPAKQRGGARRRYRRVD
;
A
#
# COMPACT_ATOMS: atom_id res chain seq x y z
N MET A 1 18.67 -18.09 -32.18
CA MET A 1 18.11 -18.74 -30.99
C MET A 1 17.71 -17.64 -30.03
N THR A 2 16.43 -17.38 -29.81
CA THR A 2 15.96 -16.40 -28.82
C THR A 2 16.07 -17.02 -27.44
N THR A 3 17.16 -16.75 -26.74
CA THR A 3 17.35 -17.13 -25.34
C THR A 3 16.35 -16.35 -24.48
N GLY A 4 15.29 -17.01 -24.02
CA GLY A 4 14.39 -16.46 -23.02
C GLY A 4 15.04 -16.48 -21.63
N THR A 5 14.61 -15.57 -20.76
CA THR A 5 15.09 -15.48 -19.37
C THR A 5 13.96 -15.90 -18.43
N VAL A 6 14.29 -16.66 -17.39
CA VAL A 6 13.31 -17.17 -16.43
C VAL A 6 13.11 -16.16 -15.30
N CYS A 7 11.86 -15.83 -14.99
CA CYS A 7 11.52 -15.01 -13.83
C CYS A 7 11.67 -15.82 -12.53
N ALA A 8 12.46 -15.31 -11.58
CA ALA A 8 12.73 -16.00 -10.32
C ALA A 8 11.52 -16.15 -9.38
N ILE A 9 10.42 -15.43 -9.65
CA ILE A 9 9.21 -15.43 -8.82
C ILE A 9 8.19 -16.44 -9.33
N CYS A 10 7.72 -16.29 -10.57
CA CYS A 10 6.69 -17.15 -11.13
C CYS A 10 7.22 -18.30 -12.00
N GLN A 11 8.54 -18.39 -12.20
CA GLN A 11 9.23 -19.45 -12.96
C GLN A 11 8.81 -19.58 -14.42
N ARG A 12 8.12 -18.57 -14.97
CA ARG A 12 7.80 -18.52 -16.40
C ARG A 12 8.98 -17.89 -17.16
N THR A 13 9.20 -18.41 -18.37
CA THR A 13 10.18 -17.86 -19.31
C THR A 13 9.57 -16.66 -20.02
N GLU A 14 10.30 -15.56 -20.05
CA GLU A 14 9.98 -14.37 -20.84
C GLU A 14 11.02 -14.18 -21.93
N HIS A 15 10.54 -13.88 -23.13
CA HIS A 15 11.37 -13.66 -24.31
C HIS A 15 11.60 -12.18 -24.58
N ASN A 16 10.73 -11.32 -24.03
CA ASN A 16 10.83 -9.88 -24.13
C ASN A 16 11.60 -9.30 -22.92
N ALA A 17 12.86 -8.93 -23.15
CA ALA A 17 13.70 -8.32 -22.13
C ALA A 17 13.12 -7.01 -21.55
N ALA A 18 12.24 -6.30 -22.28
CA ALA A 18 11.62 -5.07 -21.79
C ALA A 18 10.54 -5.30 -20.71
N LEU A 19 10.10 -6.55 -20.52
CA LEU A 19 9.16 -6.96 -19.47
C LEU A 19 9.87 -7.63 -18.28
N LEU A 20 11.21 -7.59 -18.29
CA LEU A 20 12.03 -8.09 -17.21
C LEU A 20 12.82 -6.96 -16.58
N SER A 21 13.03 -7.04 -15.28
CA SER A 21 13.90 -6.13 -14.55
C SER A 21 14.74 -6.89 -13.53
N PRO A 22 15.99 -6.46 -13.29
CA PRO A 22 16.79 -7.01 -12.20
C PRO A 22 16.29 -6.48 -10.86
N CYS A 23 16.18 -7.37 -9.87
CA CYS A 23 15.86 -6.99 -8.50
C CYS A 23 17.06 -6.29 -7.85
N TYR A 24 16.84 -5.12 -7.26
CA TYR A 24 17.87 -4.37 -6.53
C TYR A 24 18.36 -5.11 -5.27
N GLY A 25 17.47 -5.88 -4.62
CA GLY A 25 17.82 -6.64 -3.41
C GLY A 25 18.62 -7.92 -3.69
N CYS A 26 18.14 -8.78 -4.59
CA CYS A 26 18.71 -10.12 -4.81
C CYS A 26 19.36 -10.32 -6.19
N GLY A 27 19.36 -9.32 -7.06
CA GLY A 27 19.96 -9.37 -8.40
C GLY A 27 19.23 -10.25 -9.42
N SER A 28 18.22 -11.01 -9.01
CA SER A 28 17.49 -11.93 -9.88
C SER A 28 16.57 -11.20 -10.87
N MET A 29 16.38 -11.75 -12.06
CA MET A 29 15.45 -11.23 -13.05
C MET A 29 14.01 -11.59 -12.67
N PHE A 30 13.10 -10.63 -12.77
CA PHE A 30 11.67 -10.83 -12.51
C PHE A 30 10.81 -10.05 -13.50
N HIS A 31 9.54 -10.45 -13.66
CA HIS A 31 8.62 -9.73 -14.53
C HIS A 31 8.21 -8.40 -13.92
N LEU A 32 8.33 -7.35 -14.73
CA LEU A 32 7.83 -6.02 -14.40
C LEU A 32 7.32 -5.38 -15.69
N ASN A 33 6.05 -4.99 -15.71
CA ASN A 33 5.43 -4.32 -16.84
C ASN A 33 5.30 -2.82 -16.58
N PRO A 34 6.22 -1.98 -17.09
CA PRO A 34 6.13 -0.53 -16.89
C PRO A 34 5.02 0.12 -17.73
N TYR A 35 4.37 -0.63 -18.63
CA TYR A 35 3.40 -0.11 -19.58
C TYR A 35 1.96 -0.36 -19.11
N SER A 36 1.22 0.71 -18.84
CA SER A 36 -0.19 0.62 -18.41
C SER A 36 -1.18 0.22 -19.52
N ASN A 37 -0.72 0.18 -20.77
CA ASN A 37 -1.54 -0.10 -21.95
C ASN A 37 -1.29 -1.50 -22.55
N ARG A 38 -0.50 -2.34 -21.88
CA ARG A 38 -0.20 -3.71 -22.30
C ARG A 38 -0.55 -4.67 -21.18
N GLU A 39 -1.11 -5.81 -21.54
CA GLU A 39 -1.21 -6.93 -20.61
C GLU A 39 0.20 -7.43 -20.30
N GLY A 40 0.47 -7.64 -19.01
CA GLY A 40 1.76 -8.08 -18.53
C GLY A 40 1.61 -8.67 -17.12
N ILE A 41 2.61 -9.44 -16.71
CA ILE A 41 2.68 -10.01 -15.37
C ILE A 41 3.59 -9.13 -14.55
N ASP A 42 3.15 -8.73 -13.37
CA ASP A 42 4.01 -8.05 -12.39
C ASP A 42 4.34 -9.03 -11.28
N CYS A 43 5.63 -9.29 -11.10
CA CYS A 43 6.18 -10.18 -10.07
C CYS A 43 6.96 -9.40 -9.00
N GLY A 44 6.73 -8.10 -8.92
CA GLY A 44 7.41 -7.16 -8.04
C GLY A 44 6.88 -5.75 -8.27
N ASP A 45 7.59 -4.76 -7.72
CA ASP A 45 7.17 -3.35 -7.78
C ASP A 45 8.38 -2.41 -7.82
N ALA A 46 8.11 -1.13 -8.12
CA ALA A 46 9.07 -0.05 -8.14
C ALA A 46 8.86 0.88 -6.95
N ILE A 47 9.91 1.10 -6.16
CA ILE A 47 9.91 1.99 -5.00
C ILE A 47 10.82 3.18 -5.28
N LEU A 48 10.42 4.36 -4.80
CA LEU A 48 11.29 5.54 -4.76
C LEU A 48 12.32 5.38 -3.63
N GLY A 49 13.59 5.23 -4.01
CA GLY A 49 14.70 5.19 -3.07
C GLY A 49 15.06 6.57 -2.50
N GLU A 50 15.88 6.56 -1.45
CA GLU A 50 16.32 7.77 -0.72
C GLU A 50 17.00 8.82 -1.60
N THR A 51 17.68 8.39 -2.66
CA THR A 51 18.41 9.25 -3.60
C THR A 51 17.56 9.78 -4.75
N LEU A 52 16.23 9.79 -4.62
CA LEU A 52 15.26 10.12 -5.69
C LEU A 52 15.34 9.18 -6.91
N GLY A 53 16.05 8.06 -6.79
CA GLY A 53 16.09 7.00 -7.79
C GLY A 53 14.88 6.08 -7.70
N VAL A 54 14.51 5.44 -8.82
CA VAL A 54 13.53 4.36 -8.81
C VAL A 54 14.29 3.04 -8.68
N HIS A 55 13.98 2.29 -7.63
CA HIS A 55 14.53 0.95 -7.39
C HIS A 55 13.46 -0.11 -7.66
N PHE A 56 13.86 -1.19 -8.31
CA PHE A 56 12.96 -2.30 -8.66
C PHE A 56 13.20 -3.48 -7.73
N TYR A 57 12.14 -3.99 -7.11
CA TYR A 57 12.22 -5.12 -6.18
C TYR A 57 11.27 -6.23 -6.59
N CYS A 58 11.73 -7.47 -6.53
CA CYS A 58 10.85 -8.62 -6.71
C CYS A 58 9.98 -8.84 -5.47
N GLN A 59 8.84 -9.53 -5.63
CA GLN A 59 7.85 -9.71 -4.56
C GLN A 59 8.46 -10.29 -3.27
N ARG A 60 9.40 -11.24 -3.38
CA ARG A 60 10.05 -11.84 -2.20
C ARG A 60 10.83 -10.80 -1.38
N CYS A 61 11.61 -9.95 -2.04
CA CYS A 61 12.36 -8.90 -1.34
C CYS A 61 11.42 -7.82 -0.77
N LEU A 62 10.31 -7.52 -1.44
CA LEU A 62 9.29 -6.62 -0.90
C LEU A 62 8.67 -7.18 0.38
N ASP A 63 8.32 -8.47 0.39
CA ASP A 63 7.75 -9.12 1.57
C ASP A 63 8.74 -9.13 2.76
N GLU A 64 10.04 -9.23 2.48
CA GLU A 64 11.10 -9.15 3.49
C GLU A 64 11.22 -7.73 4.07
N ILE A 65 11.27 -6.71 3.22
CA ILE A 65 11.30 -5.29 3.63
C ILE A 65 10.07 -4.96 4.48
N ASP A 66 8.87 -5.32 4.00
CA ASP A 66 7.61 -5.10 4.72
C ASP A 66 7.60 -5.76 6.10
N ARG A 67 8.24 -6.94 6.24
CA ARG A 67 8.35 -7.64 7.52
C ARG A 67 9.30 -6.90 8.46
N GLU A 68 10.48 -6.51 7.98
CA GLU A 68 11.47 -5.78 8.76
C GLU A 68 10.92 -4.44 9.26
N GLU A 69 10.20 -3.70 8.41
CA GLU A 69 9.55 -2.45 8.79
C GLU A 69 8.48 -2.64 9.88
N ARG A 70 7.68 -3.72 9.80
CA ARG A 70 6.67 -4.03 10.83
C ARG A 70 7.30 -4.40 12.16
N GLU A 71 8.38 -5.18 12.14
CA GLU A 71 9.12 -5.56 13.35
C GLU A 71 9.75 -4.33 14.00
N ALA A 72 10.37 -3.45 13.21
CA ALA A 72 10.93 -2.18 13.69
C ALA A 72 9.86 -1.22 14.22
N ALA A 73 8.70 -1.13 13.55
CA ALA A 73 7.60 -0.27 13.98
C ALA A 73 6.99 -0.74 15.32
N GLY A 74 6.91 -2.06 15.55
CA GLY A 74 6.40 -2.65 16.79
C GLY A 74 7.24 -2.32 18.03
N ASP A 75 8.54 -2.09 17.88
CA ASP A 75 9.44 -1.70 18.98
C ASP A 75 9.67 -0.18 19.07
N SER A 76 9.00 0.60 18.22
CA SER A 76 9.14 2.05 18.24
C SER A 76 8.51 2.65 19.52
N PRO A 77 9.17 3.64 20.15
CA PRO A 77 8.59 4.34 21.31
C PRO A 77 7.24 5.00 21.00
N HIS A 78 7.00 5.35 19.73
CA HIS A 78 5.72 5.89 19.28
C HIS A 78 4.61 4.82 19.25
N ALA A 79 4.90 3.58 18.80
CA ALA A 79 3.95 2.48 18.85
C ALA A 79 3.63 2.08 20.30
N ARG A 80 4.62 2.11 21.20
CA ARG A 80 4.42 1.89 22.64
C ARG A 80 3.54 2.98 23.25
N ALA A 81 3.76 4.24 22.89
CA ALA A 81 2.91 5.35 23.32
C ALA A 81 1.46 5.23 22.79
N ALA A 82 1.29 4.84 21.53
CA ALA A 82 -0.04 4.61 20.96
C ALA A 82 -0.79 3.47 21.66
N ALA A 83 -0.11 2.36 21.96
CA ALA A 83 -0.70 1.24 22.70
C ALA A 83 -1.14 1.63 24.13
N MET A 84 -0.38 2.49 24.81
CA MET A 84 -0.77 3.03 26.12
C MET A 84 -2.01 3.94 26.03
N VAL A 85 -2.09 4.79 25.00
CA VAL A 85 -3.26 5.65 24.76
C VAL A 85 -4.50 4.81 24.42
N GLU A 86 -4.37 3.77 23.59
CA GLU A 86 -5.48 2.88 23.27
C GLU A 86 -5.98 2.10 24.49
N SER A 87 -5.08 1.70 25.38
CA SER A 87 -5.42 1.07 26.66
C SER A 87 -6.22 2.01 27.60
N LEU A 88 -6.00 3.33 27.52
CA LEU A 88 -6.78 4.31 28.29
C LEU A 88 -8.20 4.50 27.73
N HIS A 89 -8.41 4.25 26.44
CA HIS A 89 -9.71 4.38 25.77
C HIS A 89 -10.53 3.08 25.75
N ALA A 90 -9.91 1.92 25.96
CA ALA A 90 -10.60 0.64 26.10
C ALA A 90 -11.45 0.53 27.37
N GLY A 91 -11.22 1.39 28.36
CA GLY A 91 -12.10 1.60 29.52
C GLY A 91 -13.23 2.58 29.18
N GLY A 92 -14.20 2.12 28.38
CA GLY A 92 -15.36 2.92 27.99
C GLY A 92 -16.12 3.45 29.20
N LEU A 93 -16.01 4.76 29.45
CA LEU A 93 -16.97 5.45 30.30
C LEU A 93 -18.34 5.34 29.63
N PRO A 94 -19.40 4.88 30.33
CA PRO A 94 -20.72 4.80 29.75
C PRO A 94 -21.14 6.21 29.31
N LEU A 95 -21.40 6.35 28.00
CA LEU A 95 -21.97 7.58 27.47
C LEU A 95 -23.30 7.84 28.19
N PRO A 96 -23.55 9.07 28.69
CA PRO A 96 -24.84 9.40 29.27
C PRO A 96 -25.93 9.20 28.21
N PRO A 97 -27.13 8.73 28.62
CA PRO A 97 -28.21 8.46 27.68
C PRO A 97 -28.57 9.74 26.90
N PRO A 98 -28.98 9.61 25.62
CA PRO A 98 -29.38 10.76 24.82
C PRO A 98 -30.57 11.46 25.47
N ALA A 99 -30.50 12.78 25.61
CA ALA A 99 -31.61 13.60 26.07
C ALA A 99 -32.81 13.48 25.11
N PRO A 100 -34.05 13.57 25.61
CA PRO A 100 -35.25 13.52 24.77
C PRO A 100 -35.24 14.66 23.73
N ALA A 101 -35.57 14.29 22.49
CA ALA A 101 -35.55 15.20 21.35
C ALA A 101 -36.60 16.30 21.50
N GLU A 102 -36.15 17.55 21.56
CA GLU A 102 -37.02 18.70 21.26
C GLU A 102 -37.30 18.77 19.75
N PRO A 103 -38.51 19.16 19.33
CA PRO A 103 -38.87 19.23 17.92
C PRO A 103 -38.15 20.40 17.23
N THR A 104 -37.22 20.05 16.33
CA THR A 104 -36.60 20.99 15.38
C THR A 104 -37.65 21.60 14.44
N PRO A 105 -37.68 22.94 14.24
CA PRO A 105 -38.48 23.54 13.16
C PRO A 105 -37.89 23.17 11.78
N PRO A 106 -38.72 23.16 10.71
CA PRO A 106 -38.28 22.76 9.39
C PRO A 106 -37.30 23.79 8.80
N ARG A 107 -36.13 23.33 8.38
CA ARG A 107 -35.19 24.12 7.57
C ARG A 107 -35.49 23.87 6.10
N ASP A 108 -36.06 24.88 5.44
CA ASP A 108 -36.04 25.01 4.00
C ASP A 108 -34.58 25.12 3.51
N GLY A 109 -34.22 24.32 2.51
CA GLY A 109 -32.91 24.37 1.86
C GLY A 109 -32.25 23.01 1.74
N ALA A 110 -32.74 22.17 0.82
CA ALA A 110 -32.07 20.94 0.44
C ALA A 110 -30.72 21.26 -0.24
N PRO A 111 -29.57 20.75 0.27
CA PRO A 111 -28.35 20.73 -0.51
C PRO A 111 -28.43 19.61 -1.58
N PRO A 112 -27.85 19.80 -2.77
CA PRO A 112 -27.88 18.79 -3.82
C PRO A 112 -27.08 17.54 -3.38
N PRO A 113 -27.45 16.34 -3.87
CA PRO A 113 -26.80 15.10 -3.47
C PRO A 113 -25.31 15.11 -3.80
N ALA A 114 -24.49 14.75 -2.81
CA ALA A 114 -23.06 14.59 -2.97
C ALA A 114 -22.78 13.53 -4.04
N LYS A 115 -22.18 13.95 -5.17
CA LYS A 115 -21.58 13.03 -6.14
C LYS A 115 -20.50 12.23 -5.41
N GLN A 116 -20.73 10.93 -5.24
CA GLN A 116 -19.71 9.98 -4.85
C GLN A 116 -18.59 10.03 -5.90
N ARG A 117 -17.52 10.78 -5.60
CA ARG A 117 -16.27 10.63 -6.31
C ARG A 117 -15.71 9.26 -5.93
N GLY A 118 -15.90 8.29 -6.82
CA GLY A 118 -15.18 7.03 -6.78
C GLY A 118 -13.69 7.33 -6.65
N GLY A 119 -13.14 7.07 -5.47
CA GLY A 119 -11.74 7.27 -5.18
C GLY A 119 -10.93 6.32 -6.06
N ALA A 120 -10.31 6.86 -7.10
CA ALA A 120 -9.18 6.20 -7.74
C ALA A 120 -8.16 5.90 -6.64
N ARG A 121 -7.99 4.61 -6.32
CA ARG A 121 -6.97 4.14 -5.38
C ARG A 121 -5.63 4.71 -5.83
N ARG A 122 -5.04 5.58 -5.02
CA ARG A 122 -3.70 6.12 -5.28
C ARG A 122 -2.74 4.95 -5.30
N ARG A 123 -2.07 4.74 -6.43
CA ARG A 123 -1.15 3.62 -6.68
C ARG A 123 0.24 3.80 -6.07
N TYR A 124 0.48 4.91 -5.40
CA TYR A 124 1.76 5.19 -4.76
C TYR A 124 1.51 5.36 -3.26
N ARG A 125 2.12 4.47 -2.46
CA ARG A 125 2.25 4.67 -1.02
C ARG A 125 3.44 5.61 -0.79
N ARG A 126 3.21 6.66 0.00
CA ARG A 126 4.30 7.33 0.72
C ARG A 126 4.60 6.46 1.93
N VAL A 127 5.87 6.19 2.14
CA VAL A 127 6.40 5.74 3.42
C VAL A 127 7.01 6.98 4.05
N ASP A 128 6.55 7.33 5.26
CA ASP A 128 7.08 8.42 6.09
C ASP A 128 8.19 7.89 7.01
#